data_AF-A0AAW1IXW2-F1
#
_entry.id   AF-A0AAW1IXW2-F1
#
_cell.length_a   1.000
_cell.length_b   1.000
_cell.length_c   1.000
_cell.angle_alpha   90.00
_cell.angle_beta   90.00
_cell.angle_gamma   90.00
#
_symmetry.space_group_name_H-M   'P 1'
#
loop_
_entity.id
_entity.type
_entity.pdbx_description
1 polymer ?
#
loop_
_entity_poly.entity_id
_entity_poly.type
_entity_poly.pdbx_seq_one_letter_code
_entity_poly.pdbx_strand_id
1 'polypeptide(L)'
;MSSALVKRRRSIIKKRRQAFSGIENHAKKMKNNSDNKLPNVNVGETVRIPIPDVDRAREDLWNIIGIILSAENDNYEIGTKYGKLSQLYTRN
;
A
#
# COMPACT_ATOMS: atom_id res chain seq x y z
N MET A 1 -35.72 -10.49 30.29
CA MET A 1 -34.56 -9.65 29.89
C MET A 1 -35.01 -8.20 29.71
N SER A 2 -34.37 -7.25 30.39
CA SER A 2 -34.77 -5.82 30.37
C SER A 2 -34.71 -5.21 28.97
N SER A 3 -35.82 -4.59 28.52
CA SER A 3 -35.98 -3.92 27.21
C SER A 3 -34.87 -2.89 26.91
N ALA A 4 -34.36 -2.21 27.95
CA ALA A 4 -33.30 -1.22 27.83
C ALA A 4 -31.96 -1.81 27.36
N LEU A 5 -31.62 -3.03 27.81
CA LEU A 5 -30.36 -3.70 27.42
C LEU A 5 -30.37 -4.11 25.94
N VAL A 6 -31.52 -4.59 25.45
CA VAL A 6 -31.71 -4.94 24.05
C VAL A 6 -31.58 -3.71 23.15
N LYS A 7 -32.18 -2.57 23.56
CA LYS A 7 -32.06 -1.30 22.84
C LYS A 7 -30.61 -0.79 22.80
N ARG A 8 -29.89 -0.86 23.93
CA ARG A 8 -28.47 -0.52 24.01
C ARG A 8 -27.62 -1.40 23.06
N ARG A 9 -27.82 -2.72 23.07
CA ARG A 9 -27.09 -3.64 22.19
C ARG A 9 -27.32 -3.33 20.70
N ARG A 10 -28.57 -3.05 20.30
CA ARG A 10 -28.90 -2.63 18.92
C ARG A 10 -28.20 -1.34 18.52
N SER A 11 -28.15 -0.36 19.41
CA SER A 11 -27.47 0.92 19.15
C SER A 11 -25.95 0.74 18.94
N ILE A 12 -25.31 -0.14 19.72
CA ILE A 12 -23.88 -0.45 19.59
C ILE A 12 -23.60 -1.12 18.24
N ILE A 13 -24.40 -2.11 17.86
CA ILE A 13 -24.24 -2.80 16.57
C ILE A 13 -24.42 -1.82 15.41
N LYS A 14 -25.42 -0.93 15.48
CA LYS A 14 -25.63 0.10 14.46
C LYS A 14 -24.42 1.02 14.32
N LYS A 15 -23.89 1.54 15.44
CA LYS A 15 -22.69 2.40 15.44
C LYS A 15 -21.46 1.68 14.90
N ARG A 16 -21.25 0.40 15.25
CA ARG A 16 -20.15 -0.41 14.71
C ARG A 16 -20.25 -0.59 13.20
N ARG A 17 -21.44 -0.90 12.67
CA ARG A 17 -21.65 -1.00 11.22
C ARG A 17 -21.40 0.32 10.50
N GLN A 18 -21.84 1.42 11.08
CA GLN A 18 -21.59 2.76 10.52
C GLN A 18 -20.09 3.09 10.53
N ALA A 19 -19.39 2.80 11.63
CA ALA A 19 -17.95 3.01 11.71
C ALA A 19 -17.19 2.17 10.68
N PHE A 20 -17.55 0.88 10.54
CA PHE A 20 -16.97 -0.02 9.54
C PHE A 20 -17.14 0.50 8.12
N SER A 21 -18.37 0.88 7.74
CA SER A 21 -18.65 1.46 6.42
C SER A 21 -17.89 2.78 6.20
N GLY A 22 -17.74 3.60 7.25
CA GLY A 22 -16.92 4.81 7.18
C GLY A 22 -15.45 4.53 6.88
N ILE A 23 -14.87 3.51 7.52
CA ILE A 23 -13.49 3.08 7.29
C ILE A 23 -13.32 2.53 5.86
N GLU A 24 -14.24 1.70 5.37
CA GLU A 24 -14.20 1.19 3.99
C GLU A 24 -14.25 2.31 2.95
N ASN A 25 -15.16 3.27 3.14
CA ASN A 25 -15.28 4.43 2.25
C ASN A 25 -14.02 5.28 2.27
N HIS A 26 -13.42 5.46 3.44
CA HIS A 26 -12.18 6.21 3.57
C HIS A 26 -11.01 5.48 2.91
N ALA A 27 -10.87 4.17 3.13
CA ALA A 27 -9.86 3.34 2.49
C ALA A 27 -9.96 3.41 0.96
N LYS A 28 -11.19 3.32 0.41
CA LYS A 28 -11.42 3.47 -1.04
C LYS A 28 -11.01 4.86 -1.55
N LYS A 29 -11.33 5.92 -0.80
CA LYS A 29 -10.93 7.28 -1.14
C LYS A 29 -9.41 7.47 -1.08
N MET A 30 -8.74 6.90 -0.07
CA MET A 30 -7.29 6.93 0.05
C MET A 30 -6.61 6.21 -1.12
N LYS A 31 -7.09 5.00 -1.48
CA LYS A 31 -6.55 4.24 -2.62
C LYS A 31 -6.69 5.04 -3.92
N ASN A 32 -7.90 5.49 -4.26
CA ASN A 32 -8.14 6.27 -5.47
C ASN A 32 -7.28 7.55 -5.54
N ASN A 33 -7.06 8.21 -4.41
CA ASN A 33 -6.22 9.40 -4.36
C ASN A 33 -4.73 9.06 -4.55
N SER A 34 -4.27 7.90 -4.07
CA SER A 34 -2.91 7.43 -4.34
C SER A 34 -2.76 7.15 -5.84
N ASP A 35 -3.63 6.30 -6.39
CA ASP A 35 -3.57 5.86 -7.80
C ASP A 35 -3.63 7.06 -8.78
N ASN A 36 -4.42 8.10 -8.46
CA ASN A 36 -4.50 9.31 -9.28
C ASN A 36 -3.25 10.19 -9.23
N LYS A 37 -2.56 10.26 -8.09
CA LYS A 37 -1.33 11.07 -7.94
C LYS A 37 -0.10 10.36 -8.49
N LEU A 38 -0.16 9.04 -8.51
CA LEU A 38 0.97 8.16 -8.74
C LEU A 38 0.57 7.22 -9.90
N PRO A 39 0.82 7.61 -11.16
CA PRO A 39 0.40 6.83 -12.34
C PRO A 39 1.22 5.56 -12.49
N ASN A 40 0.59 4.43 -12.80
CA ASN A 40 1.28 3.13 -12.93
C ASN A 40 2.50 3.20 -13.83
N VAL A 41 3.54 2.46 -13.42
CA VAL A 41 4.84 2.47 -14.08
C VAL A 41 4.88 1.34 -15.10
N ASN A 42 5.38 1.62 -16.30
CA ASN A 42 5.38 0.64 -17.39
C ASN A 42 6.62 -0.28 -17.33
N VAL A 43 6.49 -1.47 -17.90
CA VAL A 43 7.63 -2.38 -18.10
C VAL A 43 8.70 -1.69 -18.95
N GLY A 44 9.96 -1.79 -18.52
CA GLY A 44 11.11 -1.13 -19.15
C GLY A 44 11.42 0.28 -18.60
N GLU A 45 10.56 0.87 -17.77
CA GLU A 45 10.86 2.15 -17.14
C GLU A 45 11.88 2.00 -16.00
N THR A 46 12.71 3.04 -15.84
CA THR A 46 13.68 3.11 -14.74
C THR A 46 13.04 3.66 -13.49
N VAL A 47 13.23 2.95 -12.38
CA VAL A 47 12.70 3.30 -11.06
C VAL A 47 13.81 3.47 -10.03
N ARG A 48 13.52 4.26 -9.00
CA ARG A 48 14.36 4.42 -7.81
C ARG A 48 13.68 3.72 -6.63
N ILE A 49 14.41 2.85 -5.96
CA ILE A 49 13.91 2.04 -4.85
C ILE A 49 14.60 2.53 -3.58
N PRO A 50 13.87 3.07 -2.59
CA PRO A 50 14.47 3.57 -1.37
C PRO A 50 15.01 2.41 -0.53
N ILE A 51 16.21 2.58 0.02
CA ILE A 51 16.79 1.63 0.97
C ILE A 51 16.26 1.98 2.37
N PRO A 52 15.71 1.01 3.14
CA PRO A 52 15.28 1.24 4.51
C PRO A 52 16.42 1.75 5.40
N ASP A 53 16.11 2.60 6.36
CA ASP A 53 17.11 3.16 7.29
C ASP A 53 17.85 2.08 8.10
N VAL A 54 17.21 0.94 8.37
CA VAL A 54 17.81 -0.19 9.10
C VAL A 54 18.93 -0.88 8.31
N ASP A 55 18.81 -0.92 6.99
CA ASP A 55 19.76 -1.59 6.10
C ASP A 55 20.82 -0.61 5.56
N ARG A 56 20.66 0.68 5.84
CA ARG A 56 21.45 1.77 5.26
C ARG A 56 22.53 2.26 6.24
N ALA A 57 23.80 2.22 5.83
CA ALA A 57 24.87 2.89 6.56
C ALA A 57 24.83 4.42 6.34
N ARG A 58 25.50 5.20 7.20
CA ARG A 58 25.47 6.68 7.15
C ARG A 58 25.93 7.28 5.81
N GLU A 59 26.82 6.60 5.09
CA GLU A 59 27.39 7.07 3.82
C GLU A 59 26.80 6.38 2.59
N ASP A 60 25.83 5.48 2.77
CA ASP A 60 25.23 4.75 1.65
C ASP A 60 24.27 5.61 0.84
N LEU A 61 24.15 5.27 -0.44
CA LEU A 61 23.16 5.85 -1.34
C LEU A 61 21.74 5.60 -0.82
N TRP A 62 20.87 6.59 -0.98
CA TRP A 62 19.49 6.49 -0.49
C TRP A 62 18.60 5.58 -1.33
N ASN A 63 18.94 5.38 -2.60
CA ASN A 63 18.11 4.65 -3.53
C ASN A 63 18.94 3.72 -4.42
N ILE A 64 18.37 2.56 -4.74
CA ILE A 64 18.83 1.65 -5.78
C ILE A 64 18.13 2.04 -7.08
N ILE A 65 18.86 2.01 -8.20
CA ILE A 65 18.29 2.20 -9.54
C ILE A 65 18.01 0.83 -10.15
N GLY A 66 16.78 0.64 -10.63
CA GLY A 66 16.36 -0.59 -11.29
C GLY A 66 15.43 -0.32 -12.47
N ILE A 67 15.14 -1.37 -13.24
CA ILE A 67 14.24 -1.36 -14.39
C ILE A 67 13.10 -2.33 -14.09
N ILE A 68 11.86 -1.95 -14.41
CA ILE A 68 10.71 -2.84 -14.27
C ILE A 68 10.77 -3.93 -15.33
N LEU A 69 10.79 -5.19 -14.89
CA LEU A 69 10.79 -6.38 -15.74
C LEU A 69 9.37 -6.87 -16.02
N SER A 70 8.49 -6.82 -15.02
CA SER A 70 7.07 -7.18 -15.13
C SER A 70 6.24 -6.44 -14.09
N ALA A 71 4.95 -6.30 -14.36
CA ALA A 71 3.97 -5.67 -13.48
C ALA A 71 2.69 -6.52 -13.46
N GLU A 72 2.39 -7.15 -12.32
CA GLU A 72 1.19 -7.96 -12.13
C GLU A 72 0.49 -7.56 -10.83
N ASN A 73 -0.79 -7.19 -10.90
CA ASN A 73 -1.62 -6.89 -9.72
C ASN A 73 -0.96 -5.90 -8.72
N ASP A 74 -0.44 -4.77 -9.22
CA ASP A 74 0.31 -3.75 -8.46
C ASP A 74 1.66 -4.21 -7.85
N ASN A 75 2.08 -5.44 -8.13
CA ASN A 75 3.40 -5.96 -7.79
C ASN A 75 4.35 -5.85 -8.98
N TYR A 76 5.53 -5.31 -8.73
CA TYR A 76 6.56 -5.07 -9.72
C TYR A 76 7.76 -5.97 -9.48
N GLU A 77 8.20 -6.63 -10.54
CA GLU A 77 9.50 -7.29 -10.58
C GLU A 77 10.54 -6.29 -11.08
N ILE A 78 11.60 -6.11 -10.31
CA ILE A 78 12.62 -5.11 -10.62
C ILE A 78 13.97 -5.78 -10.85
N GLY A 79 14.56 -5.46 -11.99
CA GLY A 79 15.92 -5.83 -12.38
C GLY A 79 16.90 -4.70 -12.08
N THR A 80 18.08 -5.05 -11.60
CA THR A 80 19.23 -4.16 -11.47
C THR A 80 20.36 -4.66 -12.37
N LYS A 81 21.45 -3.88 -12.48
CA LYS A 81 22.67 -4.32 -13.17
C LYS A 81 23.24 -5.64 -12.63
N TYR A 82 22.98 -5.94 -11.36
CA TYR A 82 23.51 -7.13 -10.67
C TYR A 82 22.55 -8.32 -10.69
N GLY A 83 21.37 -8.17 -11.31
CA GLY A 83 20.35 -9.20 -11.37
C GLY A 83 18.99 -8.71 -10.86
N LYS A 84 18.06 -9.65 -10.72
CA LYS A 84 16.69 -9.40 -10.27
C LYS A 84 16.64 -9.33 -8.74
N LEU A 85 15.87 -8.38 -8.20
CA LEU A 85 15.59 -8.34 -6.76
C LEU A 85 14.74 -9.54 -6.36
N SER A 86 15.05 -10.14 -5.20
CA SER A 86 14.41 -11.37 -4.74
C SER A 86 12.92 -11.20 -4.42
N GLN A 87 12.52 -9.99 -4.01
CA GLN A 87 11.15 -9.69 -3.60
C GLN A 87 10.43 -8.88 -4.67
N LEU A 88 9.09 -9.03 -4.70
CA LEU A 88 8.18 -8.17 -5.43
C LEU A 88 7.95 -6.85 -4.70
N TYR A 89 7.97 -5.76 -5.44
CA TYR A 89 7.77 -4.44 -4.87
C TYR A 89 6.38 -3.92 -5.19
N THR A 90 5.72 -3.35 -4.20
CA THR A 90 4.56 -2.47 -4.40
C THR A 90 5.04 -1.04 -4.38
N ARG A 91 4.21 -0.15 -4.93
CA ARG A 91 4.50 1.29 -4.89
C ARG A 91 4.05 1.97 -3.60
N ASN A 92 3.12 1.35 -2.88
CA ASN A 92 2.57 1.81 -1.59
C ASN A 92 3.12 0.94 -0.46
#